data_AF-V2Y800-F1
#
_entry.id   AF-V2Y800-F1
#
_cell.length_a   1.000
_cell.length_b   1.000
_cell.length_c   1.000
_cell.angle_alpha   90.00
_cell.angle_beta   90.00
_cell.angle_gamma   90.00
#
_symmetry.space_group_name_H-M   'P 1'
#
loop_
_entity.id
_entity.type
_entity.pdbx_description
1 polymer ?
#
loop_
_entity_poly.entity_id
_entity_poly.type
_entity_poly.pdbx_seq_one_letter_code
_entity_poly.pdbx_strand_id
1 'polypeptide(L)'
;MIVKQIKLSSQSKEKLSRLKGKTGIKNWNVLCRWALCYSLHENTLPTDIPINADSNLEMSWYTFAGEFNELYEAIVVEWCIEKDIEPTEENVSKYFKLHLERGISYLAGTNFIKSIDDLLNLAMEA
;
A
#
# COMPACT_ATOMS: atom_id res chain seq x y z
N MET A 1 1.15 -15.94 6.32
CA MET A 1 1.51 -15.30 5.04
C MET A 1 0.25 -14.97 4.28
N ILE A 2 -0.13 -13.70 4.30
CA ILE A 2 -1.41 -13.21 3.74
C ILE A 2 -1.44 -13.07 2.22
N VAL A 3 -0.26 -12.92 1.60
CA VAL A 3 -0.09 -12.79 0.16
C VAL A 3 1.24 -13.43 -0.22
N LYS A 4 1.30 -14.24 -1.28
CA LYS A 4 2.57 -14.75 -1.81
C LYS A 4 3.22 -13.78 -2.79
N GLN A 5 2.42 -13.26 -3.72
CA GLN A 5 2.82 -12.35 -4.79
C GLN A 5 1.90 -11.15 -4.84
N ILE A 6 2.51 -9.96 -4.93
CA ILE A 6 1.82 -8.69 -5.05
C ILE A 6 1.99 -8.23 -6.50
N LYS A 7 0.89 -8.15 -7.22
CA LYS A 7 0.84 -7.65 -8.59
C LYS A 7 -0.07 -6.43 -8.64
N LEU A 8 0.46 -5.33 -9.15
CA LEU A 8 -0.22 -4.05 -9.17
C LEU A 8 -1.00 -3.84 -10.47
N SER A 9 -1.93 -2.89 -10.46
CA SER A 9 -2.55 -2.40 -11.69
C SER A 9 -1.60 -1.53 -12.52
N SER A 10 -1.82 -1.46 -13.83
CA SER A 10 -1.07 -0.56 -14.73
C SER A 10 -1.19 0.89 -14.31
N GLN A 11 -2.38 1.29 -13.81
CA GLN A 11 -2.63 2.63 -13.28
C GLN A 11 -1.80 2.91 -12.02
N SER A 12 -1.74 1.96 -11.08
CA SER A 12 -0.93 2.11 -9.88
C SER A 12 0.56 2.15 -10.17
N LYS A 13 1.03 1.38 -11.16
CA LYS A 13 2.41 1.50 -11.65
C LYS A 13 2.72 2.90 -12.18
N GLU A 14 1.81 3.50 -12.97
CA GLU A 14 2.00 4.86 -13.48
C GLU A 14 2.06 5.89 -12.34
N LYS A 15 1.13 5.81 -11.39
CA LYS A 15 1.10 6.66 -10.19
C LYS A 15 2.39 6.56 -9.38
N LEU A 16 2.84 5.33 -9.11
CA LEU A 16 4.09 5.08 -8.43
C LEU A 16 5.29 5.63 -9.23
N SER A 17 5.29 5.54 -10.56
CA SER A 17 6.37 6.10 -11.40
C SER A 17 6.52 7.61 -11.21
N ARG A 18 5.38 8.32 -11.15
CA ARG A 18 5.35 9.76 -10.86
C ARG A 18 5.87 10.04 -9.45
N LEU A 19 5.48 9.24 -8.46
CA LEU A 19 5.99 9.36 -7.08
C LEU A 19 7.50 9.14 -6.99
N LYS A 20 8.07 8.18 -7.73
CA LYS A 20 9.53 7.98 -7.81
C LYS A 20 10.23 9.22 -8.33
N GLY A 21 9.69 9.83 -9.38
CA GLY A 21 10.24 11.06 -9.97
C GLY A 21 10.25 12.24 -9.00
N LYS A 22 9.20 12.37 -8.18
CA LYS A 22 9.05 13.45 -7.19
C LYS A 22 9.90 13.26 -5.94
N THR A 23 9.97 12.02 -5.43
CA THR A 23 10.58 11.69 -4.13
C THR A 23 12.03 11.22 -4.23
N GLY A 24 12.48 10.79 -5.41
CA GLY A 24 13.79 10.16 -5.60
C GLY A 24 13.88 8.71 -5.09
N ILE A 25 12.81 8.16 -4.50
CA ILE A 25 12.79 6.78 -4.00
C ILE A 25 12.82 5.80 -5.17
N LYS A 26 13.91 5.04 -5.31
CA LYS A 26 14.12 4.13 -6.45
C LYS A 26 13.41 2.79 -6.34
N ASN A 27 13.08 2.34 -5.14
CA ASN A 27 12.52 1.01 -4.93
C ASN A 27 11.00 1.06 -4.81
N TRP A 28 10.29 0.28 -5.64
CA TRP A 28 8.82 0.25 -5.67
C TRP A 28 8.23 -0.22 -4.33
N ASN A 29 8.84 -1.23 -3.71
CA ASN A 29 8.42 -1.75 -2.40
C ASN A 29 8.42 -0.67 -1.30
N VAL A 30 9.33 0.31 -1.33
CA VAL A 30 9.37 1.40 -0.35
C VAL A 30 8.15 2.30 -0.52
N LEU A 31 7.84 2.72 -1.75
CA LEU A 31 6.65 3.53 -2.03
C LEU A 31 5.35 2.77 -1.74
N CYS A 32 5.31 1.46 -2.04
CA CYS A 32 4.16 0.62 -1.70
C CYS A 32 3.96 0.53 -0.17
N ARG A 33 5.04 0.49 0.63
CA ARG A 33 4.96 0.50 2.09
C ARG A 33 4.42 1.83 2.62
N TRP A 34 4.90 2.96 2.09
CA TRP A 34 4.31 4.27 2.38
C TRP A 34 2.81 4.33 2.06
N ALA A 35 2.42 3.83 0.88
CA ALA A 35 1.02 3.76 0.47
C ALA A 35 0.17 2.92 1.44
N LEU A 36 0.64 1.72 1.80
CA LEU A 36 -0.06 0.85 2.75
C LEU A 36 -0.25 1.56 4.11
N CYS A 37 0.83 2.08 4.69
CA CYS A 37 0.78 2.73 6.00
C CYS A 37 -0.14 3.96 6.01
N TYR A 38 -0.03 4.81 4.98
CA TYR A 38 -0.90 5.98 4.84
C TYR A 38 -2.37 5.58 4.74
N SER A 39 -2.66 4.57 3.92
CA SER A 39 -4.02 4.05 3.76
C SER A 39 -4.59 3.45 5.04
N LEU A 40 -3.78 2.78 5.85
CA LEU A 40 -4.23 2.25 7.15
C LEU A 40 -4.51 3.38 8.14
N HIS A 41 -3.67 4.42 8.17
CA HIS A 41 -3.82 5.59 9.05
C HIS A 41 -5.15 6.33 8.83
N GLU A 42 -5.65 6.41 7.59
CA GLU A 42 -6.97 7.01 7.28
C GLU A 42 -8.14 6.36 8.03
N ASN A 43 -7.96 5.14 8.58
CA ASN A 43 -8.91 4.42 9.44
C ASN A 43 -10.35 4.29 8.91
N THR A 44 -10.52 4.38 7.59
CA THR A 44 -11.80 4.19 6.88
C THR A 44 -11.75 2.91 6.07
N LEU A 45 -12.91 2.29 5.83
CA LEU A 45 -13.03 1.13 4.94
C LEU A 45 -12.65 1.52 3.50
N PRO A 46 -11.67 0.83 2.87
CA PRO A 46 -11.41 1.00 1.44
C PRO A 46 -12.65 0.63 0.62
N THR A 47 -12.90 1.36 -0.46
CA THR A 47 -13.97 1.01 -1.40
C THR A 47 -13.71 -0.37 -1.99
N ASP A 48 -14.72 -1.24 -1.97
CA ASP A 48 -14.63 -2.58 -2.55
C ASP A 48 -14.71 -2.50 -4.08
N ILE A 49 -13.55 -2.31 -4.71
CA ILE A 49 -13.41 -2.23 -6.16
C ILE A 49 -12.61 -3.41 -6.70
N PRO A 50 -12.95 -3.93 -7.90
CA PRO A 50 -12.13 -4.94 -8.55
C PRO A 50 -10.73 -4.39 -8.83
N ILE A 51 -9.69 -5.09 -8.37
CA ILE A 51 -8.30 -4.73 -8.66
C ILE A 51 -7.85 -5.50 -9.90
N ASN A 52 -7.69 -4.77 -11.01
CA ASN A 52 -7.12 -5.32 -12.23
C ASN A 52 -5.60 -5.43 -12.08
N ALA A 53 -5.09 -6.63 -11.78
CA ALA A 53 -3.66 -6.89 -11.66
C ALA A 53 -3.01 -7.17 -13.04
N ASP A 54 -3.08 -6.18 -13.93
CA ASP A 54 -2.68 -6.26 -15.35
C ASP A 54 -1.24 -5.77 -15.62
N SER A 55 -0.57 -5.17 -14.62
CA SER A 55 0.79 -4.65 -14.79
C SER A 55 1.86 -5.75 -14.86
N ASN A 56 3.02 -5.41 -15.41
CA ASN A 56 4.23 -6.22 -15.26
C ASN A 56 5.02 -5.92 -13.96
N LEU A 57 4.53 -5.00 -13.13
CA LEU A 57 5.14 -4.73 -11.82
C LEU A 57 4.59 -5.71 -10.79
N GLU A 58 5.40 -6.71 -10.46
CA GLU A 58 5.15 -7.68 -9.40
C GLU A 58 6.31 -7.74 -8.41
N MET A 59 6.01 -8.12 -7.18
CA MET A 59 7.01 -8.42 -6.15
C MET A 59 6.48 -9.47 -5.18
N SER A 60 7.37 -10.30 -4.66
CA SER A 60 7.02 -11.21 -3.57
C SER A 60 6.69 -10.43 -2.31
N TRP A 61 5.92 -11.05 -1.41
CA TRP A 61 5.67 -10.48 -0.08
C TRP A 61 6.95 -10.19 0.69
N TYR A 62 7.93 -11.09 0.62
CA TYR A 62 9.24 -10.89 1.25
C TYR A 62 9.98 -9.68 0.69
N THR A 63 9.93 -9.44 -0.62
CA THR A 63 10.50 -8.23 -1.22
C THR A 63 9.76 -6.98 -0.79
N PHE A 64 8.43 -7.05 -0.66
CA PHE A 64 7.62 -5.92 -0.19
C PHE A 64 7.93 -5.56 1.26
N ALA A 65 7.79 -6.52 2.16
CA ALA A 65 7.78 -6.32 3.60
C ALA A 65 9.19 -6.34 4.22
N GLY A 66 10.14 -7.04 3.60
CA GLY A 66 11.50 -7.18 4.10
C GLY A 66 11.57 -7.92 5.44
N GLU A 67 12.41 -7.43 6.34
CA GLU A 67 12.55 -7.96 7.71
C GLU A 67 11.28 -7.80 8.54
N PHE A 68 10.46 -6.80 8.25
CA PHE A 68 9.22 -6.48 8.98
C PHE A 68 8.00 -7.26 8.47
N ASN A 69 8.21 -8.42 7.84
CA ASN A 69 7.14 -9.20 7.22
C ASN A 69 6.01 -9.57 8.19
N GLU A 70 6.34 -9.99 9.41
CA GLU A 70 5.35 -10.33 10.43
C GLU A 70 4.60 -9.10 10.93
N LEU A 71 5.26 -7.94 11.04
CA LEU A 71 4.64 -6.69 11.47
C LEU A 71 3.61 -6.19 10.44
N TYR A 72 3.98 -6.15 9.16
CA TYR A 72 3.05 -5.74 8.11
C TYR A 72 1.86 -6.70 7.99
N GLU A 73 2.08 -8.01 8.18
CA GLU A 73 1.00 -8.99 8.22
C GLU A 73 0.07 -8.74 9.41
N ALA A 74 0.65 -8.59 10.61
CA ALA A 74 -0.10 -8.37 11.85
C ALA A 74 -0.95 -7.10 11.80
N ILE A 75 -0.45 -6.00 11.24
CA ILE A 75 -1.21 -4.74 11.18
C ILE A 75 -2.45 -4.88 10.27
N VAL A 76 -2.37 -5.61 9.16
CA VAL A 76 -3.56 -5.82 8.30
C VAL A 76 -4.55 -6.77 8.97
N VAL A 77 -4.06 -7.79 9.67
CA VAL A 77 -4.91 -8.69 10.48
C VAL A 77 -5.65 -7.90 11.56
N GLU A 78 -4.92 -7.08 12.33
CA GLU A 78 -5.50 -6.24 13.38
C GLU A 78 -6.54 -5.28 12.81
N TRP A 79 -6.22 -4.61 11.70
CA TRP A 79 -7.17 -3.73 11.04
C TRP A 79 -8.47 -4.44 10.63
N CYS A 80 -8.40 -5.68 10.13
CA CYS A 80 -9.60 -6.47 9.85
C CYS A 80 -10.42 -6.72 11.11
N ILE A 81 -9.76 -7.10 12.21
CA ILE A 81 -10.43 -7.35 13.51
C ILE A 81 -11.11 -6.08 14.02
N GLU A 82 -10.43 -4.94 13.98
CA GLU A 82 -10.98 -3.64 14.40
C GLU A 82 -12.20 -3.19 13.57
N LYS A 83 -12.35 -3.71 12.35
CA LYS A 83 -13.46 -3.41 11.44
C LYS A 83 -14.53 -4.51 11.41
N ASP A 84 -14.52 -5.42 12.39
CA ASP A 84 -15.45 -6.56 12.49
C ASP A 84 -15.42 -7.46 11.23
N ILE A 85 -14.26 -7.55 10.57
CA ILE A 85 -14.01 -8.43 9.43
C ILE A 85 -13.27 -9.66 9.92
N GLU A 86 -13.82 -10.85 9.66
CA GLU A 86 -13.14 -12.10 10.00
C GLU A 86 -11.77 -12.18 9.32
N PRO A 87 -10.65 -12.35 10.06
CA PRO A 87 -9.30 -12.28 9.53
C PRO A 87 -8.87 -13.59 8.83
N THR A 88 -9.66 -14.02 7.85
CA THR A 88 -9.31 -15.14 6.96
C THR A 88 -8.19 -14.73 6.01
N GLU A 89 -7.42 -15.69 5.48
CA GLU A 89 -6.37 -15.40 4.48
C GLU A 89 -6.94 -14.64 3.27
N GLU A 90 -8.15 -14.98 2.83
CA GLU A 90 -8.85 -14.30 1.74
C GLU A 90 -9.16 -12.84 2.08
N ASN A 91 -9.76 -12.57 3.23
CA ASN A 91 -10.10 -11.21 3.65
C ASN A 91 -8.86 -10.36 3.84
N VAL A 92 -7.85 -10.86 4.55
CA VAL A 92 -6.62 -10.12 4.80
C VAL A 92 -5.88 -9.84 3.48
N SER A 93 -5.84 -10.80 2.55
CA SER A 93 -5.30 -10.60 1.20
C SER A 93 -6.06 -9.55 0.40
N LYS A 94 -7.39 -9.59 0.44
CA LYS A 94 -8.28 -8.63 -0.23
C LYS A 94 -8.03 -7.22 0.31
N TYR A 95 -8.12 -7.02 1.62
CA TYR A 95 -7.99 -5.71 2.24
C TYR A 95 -6.58 -5.16 2.14
N PHE A 96 -5.54 -5.99 2.24
CA PHE A 96 -4.18 -5.55 1.91
C PHE A 96 -4.10 -4.93 0.52
N LYS A 97 -4.64 -5.59 -0.51
CA LYS A 97 -4.59 -5.07 -1.89
C LYS A 97 -5.42 -3.80 -2.05
N LEU A 98 -6.60 -3.73 -1.44
CA LEU A 98 -7.46 -2.53 -1.47
C LEU A 98 -6.78 -1.34 -0.78
N HIS A 99 -6.17 -1.56 0.39
CA HIS A 99 -5.41 -0.53 1.08
C HIS A 99 -4.23 -0.05 0.24
N LEU A 100 -3.50 -0.97 -0.38
CA LEU A 100 -2.35 -0.64 -1.22
C LEU A 100 -2.75 0.24 -2.42
N GLU A 101 -3.77 -0.16 -3.19
CA GLU A 101 -4.27 0.61 -4.34
C GLU A 101 -4.84 1.99 -3.93
N ARG A 102 -5.57 2.04 -2.80
CA ARG A 102 -6.07 3.29 -2.22
C ARG A 102 -4.93 4.23 -1.82
N GLY A 103 -3.95 3.70 -1.08
CA GLY A 103 -2.79 4.47 -0.63
C GLY A 103 -1.97 5.03 -1.78
N ILE A 104 -1.73 4.24 -2.83
CA ILE A 104 -1.06 4.71 -4.06
C ILE A 104 -1.86 5.86 -4.68
N SER A 105 -3.18 5.76 -4.70
CA SER A 105 -4.06 6.79 -5.24
C SER A 105 -4.03 8.08 -4.42
N TYR A 106 -4.01 7.99 -3.09
CA TYR A 106 -3.88 9.15 -2.21
C TYR A 106 -2.53 9.84 -2.35
N LEU A 107 -1.42 9.08 -2.23
CA LEU A 107 -0.08 9.64 -2.34
C LEU A 107 0.15 10.30 -3.71
N ALA A 108 -0.37 9.70 -4.77
CA ALA A 108 -0.26 10.24 -6.13
C ALA A 108 -1.28 11.35 -6.45
N GLY A 109 -2.08 11.77 -5.48
CA GLY A 109 -3.02 12.89 -5.60
C GLY A 109 -2.35 14.16 -6.10
N THR A 110 -3.11 14.96 -6.85
CA THR A 110 -2.61 16.23 -7.42
C THR A 110 -2.10 17.13 -6.30
N ASN A 111 -0.84 17.56 -6.41
CA ASN A 111 -0.15 18.41 -5.43
C ASN A 111 -0.07 17.85 -4.00
N PHE A 112 -0.33 16.56 -3.78
CA PHE A 112 -0.24 15.94 -2.45
C PHE A 112 1.23 15.68 -2.07
N ILE A 113 1.88 14.71 -2.71
CA ILE A 113 3.34 14.55 -2.62
C ILE A 113 4.00 15.30 -3.78
N LYS A 114 5.00 16.14 -3.49
CA LYS A 114 5.83 16.87 -4.46
C LYS A 114 7.32 16.57 -4.31
N SER A 115 7.74 16.17 -3.11
CA SER A 115 9.12 15.90 -2.72
C SER A 115 9.19 14.77 -1.69
N ILE A 116 10.41 14.39 -1.28
CA ILE A 116 10.60 13.46 -0.17
C ILE A 116 10.21 14.08 1.18
N ASP A 117 10.35 15.40 1.33
CA ASP A 117 10.03 16.11 2.57
C ASP A 117 8.53 16.02 2.89
N ASP A 118 7.67 16.02 1.86
CA ASP A 118 6.22 15.84 2.05
C ASP A 118 5.89 14.46 2.66
N LEU A 119 6.61 13.40 2.29
CA LEU A 119 6.43 12.08 2.91
C LEU A 119 6.86 12.09 4.38
N LEU A 120 7.95 12.79 4.70
CA LEU A 120 8.43 12.91 6.08
C LEU A 120 7.43 13.70 6.94
N ASN A 121 6.85 14.78 6.41
CA ASN A 121 5.82 15.55 7.10
C ASN A 121 4.60 14.68 7.44
N LEU A 122 4.14 13.83 6.52
CA LEU A 122 3.04 12.89 6.80
C LEU A 122 3.34 11.95 7.98
N ALA A 123 4.60 11.52 8.13
CA ALA A 123 4.99 10.66 9.25
C ALA A 123 5.13 11.40 10.58
N MET A 124 5.28 12.73 10.55
CA MET A 124 5.38 13.57 11.74
C MET A 124 4.02 14.09 12.24
N GLU A 125 3.02 14.15 11.36
CA GLU A 125 1.64 14.52 11.70
C GLU A 125 0.82 13.35 12.29
N ALA A 126 1.33 12.11 12.15
CA ALA A 126 0.67 10.87 12.55
C ALA A 126 0.84 10.51 14.03
#